data_AF-A0A9Q1AWR6-F1
#
_entry.id   AF-A0A9Q1AWR6-F1
#
_cell.length_a   1.000
_cell.length_b   1.000
_cell.length_c   1.000
_cell.angle_alpha   90.00
_cell.angle_beta   90.00
_cell.angle_gamma   90.00
#
_symmetry.space_group_name_H-M   'P 1'
#
loop_
_entity.id
_entity.type
_entity.pdbx_description
1 polymer ?
#
loop_
_entity_poly.entity_id
_entity_poly.type
_entity_poly.pdbx_seq_one_letter_code
_entity_poly.pdbx_strand_id
1 'polypeptide(L)'
;MKEDVRILLVGESRIGKTSLIMSLVSEEFPEEVPPRAEEITILADVTPERVPTHIVDYSESEQSDEQLHHDISQANVICIVYTVNNKNPIDKVTSHWIPLINERTDKDSRLPLILVGNKSDLVEYCSMETILPIMNQYTEIETCVECSAKNLIPPKTLMEGTATGCLPLPFLKPILPTKATQRLGKRKGGGKEGGTPIAT
;
A
#
# COMPACT_ATOMS: atom_id res chain seq x y z
N MET A 1 -9.74 20.22 -10.15
CA MET A 1 -9.46 20.12 -8.71
C MET A 1 -8.87 18.75 -8.47
N LYS A 2 -7.84 18.59 -7.64
CA LYS A 2 -7.38 17.26 -7.27
C LYS A 2 -8.43 16.67 -6.33
N GLU A 3 -8.97 15.51 -6.69
CA GLU A 3 -9.96 14.77 -5.91
C GLU A 3 -9.31 14.25 -4.63
N ASP A 4 -10.07 14.22 -3.52
CA ASP A 4 -9.64 13.62 -2.25
C ASP A 4 -9.09 12.21 -2.45
N VAL A 5 -8.13 11.85 -1.60
CA VAL A 5 -7.54 10.50 -1.60
C VAL A 5 -8.17 9.70 -0.46
N ARG A 6 -8.67 8.49 -0.73
CA ARG A 6 -9.16 7.57 0.29
C ARG A 6 -8.35 6.28 0.29
N ILE A 7 -7.68 6.01 1.40
CA ILE A 7 -6.85 4.83 1.67
C ILE A 7 -7.65 3.91 2.57
N LEU A 8 -7.90 2.68 2.11
CA LEU A 8 -8.55 1.64 2.93
C LEU A 8 -7.51 0.60 3.37
N LEU A 9 -7.48 0.28 4.67
CA LEU A 9 -6.69 -0.82 5.21
C LEU A 9 -7.59 -2.04 5.42
N VAL A 10 -7.25 -3.16 4.77
CA VAL A 10 -7.92 -4.46 4.90
C VAL A 10 -6.94 -5.56 5.29
N GLY A 11 -7.43 -6.73 5.66
CA GLY A 11 -6.62 -7.85 6.12
C GLY A 11 -7.26 -8.57 7.30
N GLU A 12 -6.69 -9.72 7.67
CA GLU A 12 -7.21 -10.57 8.76
C GLU A 12 -7.34 -9.84 10.11
N SER A 13 -8.08 -10.44 11.05
CA SER A 13 -8.15 -9.92 12.42
C SER A 13 -6.79 -9.99 13.13
N ARG A 14 -6.51 -9.02 14.01
CA ARG A 14 -5.31 -8.96 14.90
C ARG A 14 -3.93 -8.90 14.21
N ILE A 15 -3.91 -8.58 12.92
CA ILE A 15 -2.66 -8.35 12.17
C ILE A 15 -2.07 -6.94 12.36
N GLY A 16 -2.84 -6.04 13.00
CA GLY A 16 -2.37 -4.72 13.45
C GLY A 16 -2.75 -3.53 12.57
N LYS A 17 -3.88 -3.57 11.85
CA LYS A 17 -4.39 -2.46 11.02
C LYS A 17 -4.60 -1.19 11.85
N THR A 18 -5.42 -1.29 12.89
CA THR A 18 -5.71 -0.19 13.82
C THR A 18 -4.45 0.35 14.49
N SER A 19 -3.55 -0.53 14.92
CA SER A 19 -2.26 -0.13 15.50
C SER A 19 -1.40 0.65 14.51
N LEU A 20 -1.36 0.27 13.23
CA LEU A 20 -0.64 1.03 12.20
C LEU A 20 -1.21 2.44 12.03
N ILE A 21 -2.53 2.56 11.95
CA ILE A 21 -3.22 3.84 11.77
C ILE A 21 -2.98 4.75 12.98
N MET A 22 -3.19 4.23 14.20
CA MET A 22 -3.01 5.02 15.41
C MET A 22 -1.56 5.45 15.58
N SER A 23 -0.60 4.53 15.41
CA SER A 23 0.83 4.83 15.54
C SER A 23 1.31 5.85 14.50
N LEU A 24 0.69 5.89 13.31
CA LEU A 24 0.96 6.90 12.29
C LEU A 24 0.56 8.30 12.76
N VAL A 25 -0.52 8.44 13.51
CA VAL A 25 -1.05 9.74 13.94
C VAL A 25 -0.46 10.21 15.26
N SER A 26 -0.25 9.31 16.22
CA SER A 26 0.32 9.65 17.53
C SER A 26 1.84 9.71 17.55
N GLU A 27 2.52 9.15 16.53
CA GLU A 27 3.95 8.86 16.57
C GLU A 27 4.37 8.01 17.78
N GLU A 28 3.43 7.25 18.36
CA GLU A 28 3.63 6.38 19.50
C GLU A 28 2.83 5.08 19.33
N PHE A 29 3.40 3.93 19.71
CA PHE A 29 2.68 2.66 19.65
C PHE A 29 1.63 2.57 20.77
N PRO A 30 0.34 2.36 20.45
CA PRO A 30 -0.70 2.20 21.46
C PRO A 30 -0.62 0.81 22.10
N GLU A 31 -0.60 0.75 23.44
CA GLU A 31 -0.66 -0.53 24.17
C GLU A 31 -2.01 -1.25 23.97
N GLU A 32 -3.09 -0.47 23.87
CA GLU A 32 -4.44 -0.96 23.60
C GLU A 32 -5.04 -0.20 22.42
N VAL A 33 -5.77 -0.91 21.56
CA VAL A 33 -6.47 -0.33 20.41
C VAL A 33 -7.94 -0.74 20.41
N PRO A 34 -8.86 0.13 19.97
CA PRO A 34 -10.23 -0.28 19.68
C PRO A 34 -10.26 -1.33 18.55
N PRO A 35 -11.39 -2.01 18.33
CA PRO A 35 -11.53 -2.95 17.22
C PRO A 35 -11.38 -2.30 15.83
N ARG A 36 -11.63 -0.99 15.73
CA ARG A 36 -11.53 -0.18 14.52
C ARG A 36 -11.14 1.26 14.89
N ALA A 37 -10.26 1.89 14.11
CA ALA A 37 -10.00 3.32 14.24
C ALA A 37 -11.14 4.15 13.62
N GLU A 38 -11.37 5.35 14.16
CA GLU A 38 -12.17 6.36 13.46
C GLU A 38 -11.50 6.77 12.14
N GLU A 39 -12.30 7.21 11.16
CA GLU A 39 -11.76 7.69 9.89
C GLU A 39 -10.88 8.92 10.12
N ILE A 40 -9.64 8.87 9.64
CA ILE A 40 -8.65 9.91 9.86
C ILE A 40 -8.53 10.75 8.60
N THR A 41 -8.70 12.07 8.74
CA THR A 41 -8.46 13.02 7.64
C THR A 41 -7.14 13.76 7.84
N ILE A 42 -6.19 13.51 6.95
CA ILE A 42 -4.94 14.25 6.82
C ILE A 42 -5.19 15.44 5.88
N LEU A 43 -4.99 16.66 6.39
CA LEU A 43 -5.25 17.88 5.63
C LEU A 43 -4.27 18.08 4.46
N ALA A 44 -4.73 18.77 3.41
CA ALA A 44 -3.92 19.02 2.22
C ALA A 44 -2.56 19.69 2.51
N ASP A 45 -2.49 20.57 3.52
CA ASP A 45 -1.26 21.30 3.86
C ASP A 45 -0.14 20.41 4.40
N VAL A 46 -0.47 19.20 4.85
CA VAL A 46 0.48 18.23 5.41
C VAL A 46 0.71 17.04 4.48
N THR A 47 0.01 16.95 3.34
CA THR A 47 0.24 15.90 2.33
C THR A 47 1.17 16.37 1.21
N PRO A 48 2.10 15.52 0.72
CA PRO A 48 2.98 15.85 -0.40
C PRO A 48 2.24 16.29 -1.67
N GLU A 49 1.08 15.69 -1.93
CA GLU A 49 0.26 15.95 -3.12
C GLU A 49 -0.58 17.22 -3.00
N ARG A 50 -0.65 17.82 -1.80
CA ARG A 50 -1.54 18.95 -1.46
C ARG A 50 -3.02 18.63 -1.68
N VAL A 51 -3.42 17.45 -1.22
CA VAL A 51 -4.79 16.91 -1.33
C VAL A 51 -5.20 16.31 0.02
N PRO A 52 -6.43 16.54 0.49
CA PRO A 52 -6.94 15.85 1.68
C PRO A 52 -6.87 14.33 1.50
N THR A 53 -6.42 13.63 2.53
CA THR A 53 -6.31 12.16 2.51
C THR A 53 -7.07 11.57 3.67
N HIS A 54 -7.99 10.67 3.37
CA HIS A 54 -8.77 9.92 4.33
C HIS A 54 -8.17 8.52 4.50
N ILE A 55 -7.97 8.09 5.75
CA ILE A 55 -7.49 6.76 6.10
C ILE A 55 -8.62 6.03 6.82
N VAL A 56 -8.99 4.88 6.27
CA VAL A 56 -10.15 4.08 6.71
C VAL A 56 -9.66 2.73 7.21
N ASP A 57 -10.05 2.37 8.42
CA ASP A 57 -9.78 1.06 9.01
C ASP A 57 -10.95 0.10 8.76
N TYR A 58 -10.65 -1.11 8.30
CA TYR A 58 -11.63 -2.19 8.23
C TYR A 58 -11.62 -3.06 9.49
N SER A 59 -12.80 -3.36 10.04
CA SER A 59 -12.94 -4.33 11.12
C SER A 59 -14.13 -5.25 10.91
N GLU A 60 -13.85 -6.56 10.75
CA GLU A 60 -14.88 -7.60 10.61
C GLU A 60 -15.84 -7.66 11.82
N SER A 61 -15.39 -7.26 13.02
CA SER A 61 -16.25 -7.24 14.20
C SER A 61 -17.19 -6.03 14.27
N GLU A 62 -16.92 -4.97 13.50
CA GLU A 62 -17.71 -3.72 13.54
C GLU A 62 -18.40 -3.37 12.22
N GLN A 63 -18.03 -4.04 11.13
CA GLN A 63 -18.56 -3.75 9.79
C GLN A 63 -19.15 -5.00 9.14
N SER A 64 -20.26 -4.81 8.42
CA SER A 64 -20.84 -5.83 7.55
C SER A 64 -20.13 -5.89 6.20
N ASP A 65 -20.35 -6.98 5.45
CA ASP A 65 -19.84 -7.14 4.09
C ASP A 65 -20.30 -6.00 3.17
N GLU A 66 -21.52 -5.50 3.32
CA GLU A 66 -22.03 -4.36 2.55
C GLU A 66 -21.25 -3.07 2.84
N GLN A 67 -20.87 -2.85 4.10
CA GLN A 67 -20.05 -1.69 4.48
C GLN A 67 -18.63 -1.83 3.94
N LEU A 68 -18.04 -3.02 3.99
CA LEU A 68 -16.75 -3.30 3.35
C LEU A 68 -16.81 -3.06 1.83
N HIS A 69 -17.85 -3.54 1.16
CA HIS A 69 -18.04 -3.30 -0.27
C HIS A 69 -18.16 -1.81 -0.59
N HIS A 70 -18.90 -1.06 0.24
CA HIS A 70 -18.97 0.39 0.11
C HIS A 70 -17.59 1.03 0.25
N ASP A 71 -16.83 0.67 1.29
CA ASP A 71 -15.49 1.22 1.52
C ASP A 71 -14.51 0.90 0.37
N ILE A 72 -14.57 -0.31 -0.19
CA ILE A 72 -13.78 -0.70 -1.38
C ILE A 72 -14.15 0.17 -2.58
N SER A 73 -15.44 0.40 -2.83
CA SER A 73 -15.90 1.20 -3.97
C SER A 73 -15.47 2.67 -3.90
N GLN A 74 -15.25 3.20 -2.69
CA GLN A 74 -14.83 4.58 -2.44
C GLN A 74 -13.30 4.72 -2.35
N ALA A 75 -12.56 3.62 -2.22
CA ALA A 75 -11.12 3.65 -2.06
C ALA A 75 -10.43 4.05 -3.38
N ASN A 76 -9.38 4.88 -3.28
CA ASN A 76 -8.47 5.13 -4.40
C ASN A 76 -7.25 4.21 -4.35
N VAL A 77 -6.98 3.62 -3.19
CA VAL A 77 -5.91 2.65 -2.95
C VAL A 77 -6.31 1.76 -1.79
N ILE A 78 -5.97 0.48 -1.87
CA ILE A 78 -6.20 -0.48 -0.79
C ILE A 78 -4.87 -1.04 -0.30
N CYS A 79 -4.65 -0.92 1.00
CA CYS A 79 -3.54 -1.55 1.70
C CYS A 79 -4.02 -2.90 2.26
N ILE A 80 -3.52 -4.01 1.70
CA ILE A 80 -3.77 -5.34 2.25
C ILE A 80 -2.66 -5.66 3.24
N VAL A 81 -3.03 -5.68 4.52
CA VAL A 81 -2.09 -5.83 5.62
C VAL A 81 -2.05 -7.30 6.05
N TYR A 82 -0.84 -7.82 6.22
CA TYR A 82 -0.54 -9.16 6.75
C TYR A 82 0.55 -9.06 7.81
N THR A 83 0.92 -10.18 8.44
CA THR A 83 2.04 -10.23 9.40
C THR A 83 3.19 -11.04 8.83
N VAL A 84 4.41 -10.52 8.88
CA VAL A 84 5.59 -11.20 8.30
C VAL A 84 6.00 -12.48 9.05
N ASN A 85 5.55 -12.63 10.31
CA ASN A 85 5.87 -13.76 11.17
C ASN A 85 4.88 -14.93 11.06
N ASN A 86 3.84 -14.84 10.21
CA ASN A 86 2.82 -15.88 10.05
C ASN A 86 2.42 -16.02 8.58
N LYS A 87 2.39 -17.26 8.08
CA LYS A 87 1.99 -17.57 6.70
C LYS A 87 0.48 -17.50 6.47
N ASN A 88 -0.35 -17.79 7.48
CA ASN A 88 -1.80 -17.85 7.29
C ASN A 88 -2.40 -16.52 6.76
N PRO A 89 -2.04 -15.33 7.30
CA PRO A 89 -2.51 -14.07 6.74
C PRO A 89 -1.99 -13.78 5.32
N ILE A 90 -0.83 -14.30 4.96
CA ILE A 90 -0.28 -14.17 3.60
C ILE A 90 -1.10 -14.99 2.60
N ASP A 91 -1.46 -16.22 2.96
CA ASP A 91 -2.32 -17.07 2.11
C ASP A 91 -3.70 -16.44 1.90
N LYS A 92 -4.20 -15.69 2.89
CA LYS A 92 -5.47 -14.95 2.81
C LYS A 92 -5.42 -13.77 1.84
N VAL A 93 -4.24 -13.18 1.60
CA VAL A 93 -4.07 -12.11 0.59
C VAL A 93 -4.56 -12.60 -0.77
N THR A 94 -4.09 -13.77 -1.21
CA THR A 94 -4.39 -14.31 -2.55
C THR A 94 -5.68 -15.11 -2.61
N SER A 95 -6.05 -15.80 -1.53
CA SER A 95 -7.25 -16.64 -1.50
C SER A 95 -8.54 -15.89 -1.18
N HIS A 96 -8.46 -14.71 -0.55
CA HIS A 96 -9.65 -13.97 -0.10
C HIS A 96 -9.61 -12.49 -0.49
N TRP A 97 -8.60 -11.73 -0.02
CA TRP A 97 -8.62 -10.26 -0.12
C TRP A 97 -8.54 -9.74 -1.56
N ILE A 98 -7.56 -10.22 -2.35
CA ILE A 98 -7.44 -9.80 -3.75
C ILE A 98 -8.66 -10.20 -4.58
N PRO A 99 -9.15 -11.47 -4.54
CA PRO A 99 -10.38 -11.84 -5.25
C PRO A 99 -11.59 -10.98 -4.86
N LEU A 100 -11.79 -10.72 -3.57
CA LEU A 100 -12.90 -9.90 -3.07
C LEU A 100 -12.84 -8.48 -3.61
N ILE A 101 -11.65 -7.85 -3.64
CA ILE A 101 -11.47 -6.51 -4.18
C ILE A 101 -11.73 -6.51 -5.70
N ASN A 102 -11.19 -7.49 -6.42
CA ASN A 102 -11.32 -7.58 -7.88
C ASN A 102 -12.77 -7.83 -8.33
N GLU A 103 -13.57 -8.56 -7.55
CA GLU A 103 -15.00 -8.76 -7.83
C GLU A 103 -15.83 -7.48 -7.65
N ARG A 104 -15.32 -6.50 -6.91
CA ARG A 104 -16.06 -5.28 -6.51
C ARG A 104 -15.50 -4.02 -7.14
N THR A 105 -14.44 -4.14 -7.92
CA THR A 105 -13.83 -3.02 -8.67
C THR A 105 -14.26 -3.09 -10.13
N ASP A 106 -14.62 -1.94 -10.72
CA ASP A 106 -14.93 -1.85 -12.14
C ASP A 106 -13.71 -2.25 -12.99
N LYS A 107 -13.90 -3.15 -13.96
CA LYS A 107 -12.81 -3.65 -14.81
C LYS A 107 -12.10 -2.57 -15.63
N ASP A 108 -12.77 -1.43 -15.84
CA ASP A 108 -12.25 -0.29 -16.59
C ASP A 108 -11.48 0.71 -15.71
N SER A 109 -11.53 0.55 -14.37
CA SER A 109 -10.81 1.39 -13.41
C SER A 109 -9.82 0.55 -12.60
N ARG A 110 -8.52 0.81 -12.77
CA ARG A 110 -7.48 0.11 -12.01
C ARG A 110 -7.40 0.66 -10.59
N LEU A 111 -7.81 -0.14 -9.61
CA LEU A 111 -7.62 0.16 -8.18
C LEU A 111 -6.26 -0.38 -7.71
N PRO A 112 -5.27 0.48 -7.38
CA PRO A 112 -3.96 0.03 -6.94
C PRO A 112 -4.01 -0.64 -5.57
N LEU A 113 -3.28 -1.76 -5.45
CA LEU A 113 -3.10 -2.50 -4.21
C LEU A 113 -1.68 -2.35 -3.67
N ILE A 114 -1.57 -2.27 -2.35
CA ILE A 114 -0.29 -2.21 -1.64
C ILE A 114 -0.27 -3.32 -0.59
N LEU A 115 0.74 -4.17 -0.63
CA LEU A 115 0.92 -5.21 0.38
C LEU A 115 1.70 -4.65 1.56
N VAL A 116 1.17 -4.78 2.78
CA VAL A 116 1.79 -4.23 3.99
C VAL A 116 2.11 -5.37 4.96
N GLY A 117 3.39 -5.73 5.05
CA GLY A 117 3.91 -6.73 5.99
C GLY A 117 4.19 -6.11 7.35
N ASN A 118 3.24 -6.24 8.28
CA ASN A 118 3.38 -5.71 9.62
C ASN A 118 4.14 -6.66 10.56
N LYS A 119 4.54 -6.14 11.73
CA LYS A 119 5.24 -6.85 12.81
C LYS A 119 6.63 -7.33 12.41
N SER A 120 7.34 -6.54 11.61
CA SER A 120 8.74 -6.82 11.24
C SER A 120 9.67 -6.88 12.44
N ASP A 121 9.29 -6.29 13.57
CA ASP A 121 10.02 -6.40 14.85
C ASP A 121 10.09 -7.83 15.42
N LEU A 122 9.27 -8.75 14.92
CA LEU A 122 9.23 -10.14 15.40
C LEU A 122 10.14 -11.09 14.62
N VAL A 123 10.78 -10.62 13.54
CA VAL A 123 11.60 -11.44 12.65
C VAL A 123 12.88 -10.72 12.24
N GLU A 124 13.94 -11.47 11.99
CA GLU A 124 15.21 -10.93 11.46
C GLU A 124 15.37 -11.12 9.95
N TYR A 125 14.35 -11.69 9.30
CA TYR A 125 14.34 -11.97 7.86
C TYR A 125 13.27 -11.14 7.15
N CYS A 126 13.44 -10.98 5.84
CA CYS A 126 12.49 -10.30 4.97
C CYS A 126 11.53 -11.31 4.34
N SER A 127 10.22 -11.03 4.34
CA SER A 127 9.19 -11.92 3.78
C SER A 127 9.10 -11.89 2.25
N MET A 128 9.98 -11.13 1.59
CA MET A 128 10.01 -10.92 0.13
C MET A 128 10.01 -12.20 -0.69
N GLU A 129 10.67 -13.28 -0.25
CA GLU A 129 10.66 -14.55 -0.99
C GLU A 129 9.24 -15.12 -1.17
N THR A 130 8.35 -14.88 -0.20
CA THR A 130 6.95 -15.32 -0.26
C THR A 130 6.08 -14.32 -1.04
N ILE A 131 6.42 -13.03 -0.98
CA ILE A 131 5.60 -11.94 -1.56
C ILE A 131 5.88 -11.74 -3.06
N LEU A 132 7.13 -11.91 -3.51
CA LEU A 132 7.52 -11.71 -4.90
C LEU A 132 6.69 -12.53 -5.90
N PRO A 133 6.40 -13.83 -5.68
CA PRO A 133 5.51 -14.59 -6.55
C PRO A 133 4.11 -13.98 -6.64
N ILE A 134 3.58 -13.47 -5.52
CA ILE A 134 2.25 -12.83 -5.45
C ILE A 134 2.25 -11.55 -6.28
N MET A 135 3.26 -10.69 -6.13
CA MET A 135 3.40 -9.45 -6.91
C MET A 135 3.50 -9.73 -8.42
N ASN A 136 4.19 -10.80 -8.82
CA ASN A 136 4.30 -11.20 -10.22
C ASN A 136 2.98 -11.76 -10.78
N GLN A 137 2.14 -12.34 -9.92
CA GLN A 137 0.85 -12.91 -10.30
C GLN A 137 -0.24 -11.83 -10.47
N TYR A 138 -0.22 -10.79 -9.64
CA TYR A 138 -1.29 -9.77 -9.58
C TYR A 138 -0.76 -8.39 -9.97
N THR A 139 -1.09 -7.97 -11.19
CA THR A 139 -0.60 -6.70 -11.77
C THR A 139 -1.21 -5.47 -11.11
N GLU A 140 -2.31 -5.60 -10.36
CA GLU A 140 -2.89 -4.53 -9.55
C GLU A 140 -2.05 -4.18 -8.33
N ILE A 141 -1.12 -5.04 -7.92
CA ILE A 141 -0.19 -4.77 -6.82
C ILE A 141 0.92 -3.85 -7.34
N GLU A 142 0.94 -2.61 -6.85
CA GLU A 142 1.95 -1.61 -7.23
C GLU A 142 3.25 -1.80 -6.45
N THR A 143 3.14 -2.10 -5.15
CA THR A 143 4.30 -2.22 -4.28
C THR A 143 3.99 -3.05 -3.04
N CYS A 144 5.04 -3.45 -2.32
CA CYS A 144 4.96 -4.04 -1.01
C CYS A 144 5.89 -3.32 -0.04
N VAL A 145 5.47 -3.19 1.22
CA VAL A 145 6.25 -2.54 2.27
C VAL A 145 6.20 -3.40 3.52
N GLU A 146 7.33 -3.54 4.20
CA GLU A 146 7.40 -4.13 5.53
C GLU A 146 7.54 -3.03 6.59
N CYS A 147 6.85 -3.19 7.71
CA CYS A 147 6.82 -2.21 8.78
C CYS A 147 6.57 -2.86 10.14
N SER A 148 6.82 -2.09 11.20
CA SER A 148 6.39 -2.40 12.56
C SER A 148 5.62 -1.22 13.12
N ALA A 149 4.35 -1.44 13.47
CA ALA A 149 3.61 -0.45 14.25
C ALA A 149 4.27 -0.18 15.61
N LYS A 150 4.94 -1.19 16.19
CA LYS A 150 5.55 -1.13 17.52
C LYS A 150 6.84 -0.33 17.54
N ASN A 151 7.75 -0.68 16.63
CA ASN A 151 9.02 -0.02 16.50
C ASN A 151 8.88 1.04 15.42
N LEU A 152 8.03 2.05 15.66
CA LEU A 152 7.94 3.23 14.80
C LEU A 152 9.36 3.71 14.55
N ILE A 153 9.91 3.40 13.37
CA ILE A 153 11.26 3.87 13.07
C ILE A 153 11.08 5.35 12.78
N PRO A 154 11.55 6.26 13.65
CA PRO A 154 11.41 7.67 13.38
C PRO A 154 12.18 7.99 12.09
N PRO A 155 11.69 8.93 11.26
CA PRO A 155 12.32 9.30 10.00
C PRO A 155 13.75 9.85 10.12
N LYS A 156 14.28 9.97 11.35
CA LYS A 156 15.61 10.50 11.66
C LYS A 156 16.73 9.48 11.50
N THR A 157 16.46 8.18 11.57
CA THR A 157 17.53 7.15 11.49
C THR A 157 17.82 6.72 10.04
N LEU A 158 17.12 7.28 9.04
CA LEU A 158 17.31 6.89 7.63
C LEU A 158 18.33 7.70 6.84
N MET A 159 19.03 8.66 7.46
CA MET A 159 20.05 9.46 6.76
C MET A 159 21.44 8.80 6.69
N GLU A 160 21.64 7.66 7.36
CA GLU A 160 22.91 6.93 7.33
C GLU A 160 22.73 5.50 6.81
N GLY A 161 22.53 5.40 5.50
CA GLY A 161 23.40 4.56 4.67
C GLY A 161 23.52 3.05 4.95
N THR A 162 22.57 2.40 5.62
CA THR A 162 22.52 0.93 5.65
C THR A 162 21.24 0.40 4.99
N ALA A 163 21.44 -0.48 4.01
CA ALA A 163 20.38 -1.23 3.36
C ALA A 163 19.74 -2.18 4.39
N THR A 164 18.75 -1.70 5.13
CA THR A 164 17.80 -2.54 5.87
C THR A 164 16.47 -1.81 5.85
N GLY A 165 15.56 -2.30 5.00
CA GLY A 165 14.34 -1.62 4.62
C GLY A 165 13.38 -1.46 5.80
N CYS A 166 13.13 -0.22 6.19
CA CYS A 166 11.95 0.23 6.93
C CYS A 166 11.86 1.73 6.69
N LEU A 167 10.74 2.19 6.11
CA LEU A 167 10.70 3.49 5.44
C LEU A 167 10.22 4.63 6.36
N PRO A 168 10.75 5.85 6.21
CA PRO A 168 10.35 7.03 6.98
C PRO A 168 9.00 7.58 6.48
N LEU A 169 8.27 8.35 7.31
CA LEU A 169 7.02 9.08 7.00
C LEU A 169 6.90 9.70 5.57
N PRO A 170 7.96 10.19 4.91
CA PRO A 170 7.94 10.56 3.49
C PRO A 170 7.62 9.42 2.49
N PHE A 171 7.49 8.16 2.92
CA PHE A 171 7.16 6.99 2.09
C PHE A 171 5.72 6.51 2.24
N LEU A 172 4.84 7.28 2.86
CA LEU A 172 3.42 7.30 2.46
C LEU A 172 3.24 7.93 1.06
N LYS A 173 4.30 8.51 0.46
CA LYS A 173 4.29 9.06 -0.91
C LYS A 173 3.86 8.10 -2.04
N PRO A 174 4.11 6.78 -2.01
CA PRO A 174 3.56 5.84 -2.99
C PRO A 174 2.14 5.38 -2.64
N ILE A 175 1.73 5.51 -1.37
CA ILE A 175 0.38 5.15 -0.88
C ILE A 175 -0.61 6.28 -1.25
N LEU A 176 -0.15 7.53 -1.27
CA LEU A 176 -0.90 8.62 -1.88
C LEU A 176 -0.83 8.47 -3.42
N PRO A 177 -1.96 8.46 -4.15
CA PRO A 177 -1.99 8.28 -5.58
C PRO A 177 -1.27 9.45 -6.25
N THR A 178 -0.02 9.21 -6.65
CA THR A 178 0.66 10.03 -7.64
C THR A 178 -0.02 9.73 -8.98
N LYS A 179 -1.17 10.38 -9.27
CA LYS A 179 -1.76 10.30 -10.61
C LYS A 179 -0.65 10.71 -11.60
N ALA A 180 -0.30 9.80 -12.50
CA ALA A 180 0.57 10.03 -13.66
C ALA A 180 2.08 10.24 -13.39
N THR A 181 2.81 9.15 -13.10
CA THR A 181 4.14 9.03 -13.73
C THR A 181 3.93 8.59 -15.17
N GLN A 182 3.92 9.60 -16.05
CA GLN A 182 4.03 9.44 -17.49
C GLN A 182 5.04 8.35 -17.85
N ARG A 183 4.65 7.53 -18.84
CA ARG A 183 5.49 7.05 -19.94
C ARG A 183 6.99 7.38 -19.79
N LEU A 184 7.79 6.42 -19.34
CA LEU A 184 9.19 6.28 -19.75
C LEU A 184 9.65 4.87 -19.35
N GLY A 185 9.97 3.92 -20.22
CA GLY A 185 9.96 3.92 -21.66
C GLY A 185 10.27 2.50 -22.13
N LYS A 186 9.50 2.01 -23.11
CA LYS A 186 9.93 0.96 -24.06
C LYS A 186 8.95 0.92 -25.23
N ARG A 187 8.98 1.95 -26.06
CA ARG A 187 8.94 1.76 -27.52
C ARG A 187 10.33 2.11 -28.03
N LYS A 188 11.25 1.15 -27.94
CA LYS A 188 12.39 1.13 -28.87
C LYS A 188 11.77 0.88 -30.24
N GLY A 189 11.86 1.88 -31.12
CA GLY A 189 11.45 1.76 -32.51
C GLY A 189 12.15 0.57 -33.15
N GLY A 190 11.36 -0.36 -33.66
CA GLY A 190 11.75 -1.23 -34.76
C GLY A 190 11.30 -0.56 -36.06
N GLY A 191 12.21 -0.42 -37.02
CA GLY A 191 11.95 0.13 -38.34
C GLY A 191 13.24 0.44 -39.08
N LYS A 192 13.77 -0.57 -39.76
CA LYS A 192 14.90 -0.52 -40.71
C LYS A 192 14.54 0.29 -41.97
N GLU A 193 15.59 0.52 -42.76
CA GLU A 193 15.70 0.88 -44.20
C GLU A 193 16.33 2.27 -44.35
N GLY A 194 17.48 2.48 -44.99
CA GLY A 194 18.11 1.79 -46.12
C GLY A 194 18.37 2.87 -47.19
N GLY A 195 19.64 3.14 -47.54
CA GLY A 195 19.96 4.00 -48.68
C GLY A 195 21.19 4.89 -48.53
N THR A 196 22.31 4.44 -49.09
CA THR A 196 23.37 5.28 -49.70
C THR A 196 22.75 6.14 -50.83
N PRO A 197 23.28 7.32 -51.21
CA PRO A 197 24.53 7.40 -52.02
C PRO A 197 25.43 8.65 -51.87
N ILE A 198 26.74 8.43 -52.08
CA ILE A 198 27.73 9.08 -52.99
C ILE A 198 27.82 10.63 -53.17
N ALA A 199 29.09 11.11 -53.12
CA ALA A 199 29.73 12.31 -53.73
C ALA A 199 29.24 13.70 -53.31
N THR A 200 30.12 14.69 -53.06
CA THR A 200 31.29 15.15 -53.85
C THR A 200 32.34 15.75 -52.91
#